data_AF-A0A1I8BAZ8-F1
#
_entry.id   AF-A0A1I8BAZ8-F1
#
_cell.length_a   1.000
_cell.length_b   1.000
_cell.length_c   1.000
_cell.angle_alpha   90.00
_cell.angle_beta   90.00
_cell.angle_gamma   90.00
#
_symmetry.space_group_name_H-M   'P 1'
#
loop_
_entity.id
_entity.type
_entity.pdbx_description
1 polymer ?
#
loop_
_entity_poly.entity_id
_entity_poly.type
_entity_poly.pdbx_seq_one_letter_code
_entity_poly.pdbx_strand_id
1 'polypeptide(L)'
;MGKVCKTPFDSPCFIARIEGNEVSQGCGNCNKSTKSTCKECVTHRCNNPENVYFCKSKEGVKECTDSYCYIANNLDGSKDFNCGKCPEEIQTNCAQCNNNPLCNTEELLKNSFYCLEFTEVMQTMMEGFIGCESQCYVKRKTSGRSMRELFK
;
A
#
# COMPACT_ATOMS: atom_id res chain seq x y z
N MET A 1 2.64 6.61 25.83
CA MET A 1 1.37 6.47 26.61
C MET A 1 0.36 7.48 26.07
N GLY A 2 -0.74 7.02 25.48
CA GLY A 2 -1.80 7.90 24.96
C GLY A 2 -2.62 8.53 26.09
N LYS A 3 -3.01 9.80 25.95
CA LYS A 3 -3.89 10.48 26.91
C LYS A 3 -5.30 9.91 26.78
N VAL A 4 -5.86 9.37 27.86
CA VAL A 4 -7.29 9.04 27.93
C VAL A 4 -8.06 10.34 27.91
N CYS A 5 -8.90 10.56 26.91
CA CYS A 5 -9.75 11.74 26.89
C CYS A 5 -10.90 11.61 27.89
N LYS A 6 -11.29 12.75 28.46
CA LYS A 6 -12.55 12.91 29.17
C LYS A 6 -13.49 13.70 28.28
N THR A 7 -14.52 13.06 27.76
CA THR A 7 -15.50 13.69 26.87
C THR A 7 -16.91 13.42 27.38
N PRO A 8 -17.91 14.24 26.99
CA PRO A 8 -19.32 13.87 27.14
C PRO A 8 -19.66 12.51 26.51
N PHE A 9 -20.79 11.93 26.91
CA PHE A 9 -21.35 10.75 26.24
C PHE A 9 -21.52 11.03 24.74
N ASP A 10 -21.28 9.99 23.92
CA ASP A 10 -21.37 10.01 22.46
C ASP A 10 -20.46 11.01 21.73
N SER A 11 -19.52 11.64 22.45
CA SER A 11 -18.50 12.45 21.79
C SER A 11 -17.55 11.56 20.97
N PRO A 12 -17.27 11.94 19.71
CA PRO A 12 -16.45 11.13 18.84
C PRO A 12 -15.01 11.06 19.33
N CYS A 13 -14.41 9.90 19.11
CA CYS A 13 -12.97 9.66 19.14
C CYS A 13 -12.51 9.37 17.72
N PHE A 14 -11.23 9.59 17.45
CA PHE A 14 -10.63 9.23 16.18
C PHE A 14 -9.40 8.35 16.35
N ILE A 15 -9.16 7.57 15.31
CA ILE A 15 -7.89 6.90 15.03
C ILE A 15 -7.48 7.16 13.60
N ALA A 16 -6.20 7.45 13.39
CA ALA A 16 -5.60 7.59 12.08
C ALA A 16 -4.26 6.84 11.98
N ARG A 17 -3.91 6.45 10.76
CA ARG A 17 -2.56 5.99 10.39
C ARG A 17 -1.84 7.09 9.64
N ILE A 18 -0.65 7.46 10.09
CA ILE A 18 0.22 8.42 9.39
C ILE A 18 1.37 7.67 8.73
N GLU A 19 2.39 8.41 8.29
CA GLU A 19 3.61 7.84 7.70
C GLU A 19 4.18 6.70 8.54
N GLY A 20 4.68 5.66 7.89
CA GLY A 20 5.20 4.47 8.57
C GLY A 20 4.12 3.60 9.26
N ASN A 21 2.84 3.81 8.96
CA ASN A 21 1.71 3.21 9.68
C ASN A 21 1.68 3.58 11.18
N GLU A 22 2.32 4.68 11.59
CA GLU A 22 2.25 5.15 12.97
C GLU A 22 0.83 5.56 13.36
N VAL A 23 0.49 5.41 14.65
CA VAL A 23 -0.85 5.68 15.17
C VAL A 23 -0.96 7.14 15.63
N SER A 24 -1.90 7.87 15.02
CA SER A 24 -2.38 9.16 15.53
C SER A 24 -3.82 8.97 16.01
N GLN A 25 -4.07 9.01 17.32
CA GLN A 25 -5.41 8.84 17.90
C GLN A 25 -5.72 9.95 18.91
N GLY A 26 -7.01 10.21 19.14
CA GLY A 26 -7.44 11.23 20.08
C GLY A 26 -8.94 11.41 20.08
N CYS A 27 -9.36 12.59 20.52
CA CYS A 27 -10.78 12.93 20.65
C CYS A 27 -11.21 13.98 19.65
N GLY A 28 -12.52 13.96 19.36
CA GLY A 28 -13.13 14.70 18.29
C GLY A 28 -13.15 13.90 16.98
N ASN A 29 -13.45 14.65 15.92
CA ASN A 29 -13.65 14.14 14.57
C ASN A 29 -12.34 13.97 13.80
N CYS A 30 -12.40 13.15 12.77
CA CYS A 30 -11.39 13.09 11.73
C CYS A 30 -11.43 14.36 10.88
N ASN A 31 -10.29 15.04 10.77
CA ASN A 31 -10.12 16.05 9.73
C ASN A 31 -9.75 15.35 8.41
N LYS A 32 -10.76 14.93 7.64
CA LYS A 32 -10.55 14.18 6.38
C LYS A 32 -9.74 14.96 5.33
N SER A 33 -9.72 16.29 5.39
CA SER A 33 -8.91 17.13 4.49
C SER A 33 -7.41 17.06 4.76
N THR A 34 -7.01 16.67 5.98
CA THR A 34 -5.59 16.55 6.37
C THR A 34 -5.19 15.13 6.76
N LYS A 35 -6.17 14.26 7.06
CA LYS A 35 -6.00 12.86 7.46
C LYS A 35 -7.05 12.00 6.76
N SER A 36 -6.77 11.64 5.51
CA SER A 36 -7.63 10.76 4.70
C SER A 36 -7.70 9.33 5.27
N THR A 37 -6.72 8.95 6.08
CA THR A 37 -6.52 7.63 6.70
C THR A 37 -6.99 7.63 8.15
N CYS A 38 -8.24 8.05 8.36
CA CYS A 38 -8.81 8.31 9.67
C CYS A 38 -10.23 7.74 9.80
N LYS A 39 -10.53 7.16 10.95
CA LYS A 39 -11.84 6.65 11.35
C LYS A 39 -12.31 7.28 12.65
N GLU A 40 -13.59 7.59 12.71
CA GLU A 40 -14.29 8.05 13.91
C GLU A 40 -15.07 6.91 14.56
N CYS A 41 -15.27 7.02 15.87
CA CYS A 41 -16.11 6.10 16.64
C CYS A 41 -16.64 6.82 17.90
N VAL A 42 -17.76 6.38 18.46
CA VAL A 42 -18.46 7.10 19.55
C VAL A 42 -18.60 6.30 20.85
N THR A 43 -18.19 5.02 20.86
CA THR A 43 -18.29 4.17 22.04
C THR A 43 -17.08 4.33 22.96
N HIS A 44 -17.23 3.91 24.22
CA HIS A 44 -16.16 4.05 25.22
C HIS A 44 -14.87 3.36 24.76
N ARG A 45 -13.77 4.12 24.66
CA ARG A 45 -12.43 3.64 24.26
C ARG A 45 -12.41 2.91 22.90
N CYS A 46 -13.25 3.36 21.97
CA CYS A 46 -13.44 2.73 20.68
C CYS A 46 -12.26 2.89 19.70
N ASN A 47 -11.38 3.87 19.91
CA ASN A 47 -10.26 4.17 19.02
C ASN A 47 -9.04 3.28 19.29
N ASN A 48 -9.25 2.00 19.56
CA ASN A 48 -8.19 1.01 19.70
C ASN A 48 -7.44 0.86 18.35
N PRO A 49 -6.10 1.01 18.32
CA PRO A 49 -5.34 0.87 17.08
C PRO A 49 -5.12 -0.53 16.56
N GLU A 50 -5.47 -1.55 17.31
CA GLU A 50 -5.37 -2.92 16.82
C GLU A 50 -6.22 -3.12 15.56
N ASN A 51 -5.60 -3.63 14.51
CA ASN A 51 -6.26 -4.02 13.26
C ASN A 51 -7.03 -2.87 12.57
N VAL A 52 -6.53 -1.64 12.66
CA VAL A 52 -7.04 -0.51 11.87
C VAL A 52 -5.93 0.00 10.96
N TYR A 53 -6.06 -0.27 9.66
CA TYR A 53 -5.16 0.14 8.59
C TYR A 53 -5.95 0.74 7.43
N PHE A 54 -5.26 1.36 6.47
CA PHE A 54 -5.91 2.03 5.35
C PHE A 54 -5.17 1.77 4.05
N CYS A 55 -5.89 1.28 3.06
CA CYS A 55 -5.40 1.04 1.71
C CYS A 55 -6.18 1.90 0.71
N LYS A 56 -5.61 2.12 -0.49
CA LYS A 56 -6.40 2.63 -1.61
C LYS A 56 -7.45 1.60 -2.00
N SER A 57 -8.57 2.09 -2.52
CA SER A 57 -9.61 1.33 -3.20
C SER A 57 -10.07 2.07 -4.44
N LYS A 58 -10.90 1.41 -5.26
CA LYS A 58 -11.58 2.07 -6.40
C LYS A 58 -12.41 3.28 -5.96
N GLU A 59 -12.91 3.30 -4.73
CA GLU A 59 -13.73 4.37 -4.15
C GLU A 59 -12.91 5.41 -3.37
N GLY A 60 -11.57 5.29 -3.37
CA GLY A 60 -10.66 6.20 -2.65
C GLY A 60 -9.91 5.48 -1.54
N VAL A 61 -10.37 5.61 -0.29
CA VAL A 61 -9.72 5.04 0.90
C VAL A 61 -10.60 3.95 1.50
N LYS A 62 -9.99 2.79 1.80
CA LYS A 62 -10.65 1.66 2.44
C LYS A 62 -9.97 1.34 3.77
N GLU A 63 -10.79 1.12 4.80
CA GLU A 63 -10.34 0.60 6.10
C GLU A 63 -10.05 -0.91 5.98
N CYS A 64 -8.95 -1.33 6.59
CA CYS A 64 -8.42 -2.69 6.53
C CYS A 64 -8.07 -3.21 7.93
N THR A 65 -8.20 -4.51 8.13
CA THR A 65 -7.74 -5.18 9.36
C THR A 65 -6.30 -5.64 9.28
N ASP A 66 -5.76 -5.76 8.07
CA ASP A 66 -4.37 -6.09 7.79
C ASP A 66 -3.60 -4.84 7.35
N SER A 67 -2.34 -4.74 7.78
CA SER A 67 -1.36 -3.73 7.36
C SER A 67 -0.96 -3.83 5.89
N TYR A 68 -1.10 -5.01 5.28
CA TYR A 68 -0.80 -5.21 3.87
C TYR A 68 -1.89 -4.57 3.00
N CYS A 69 -1.45 -3.93 1.92
CA CYS A 69 -2.27 -3.47 0.82
C CYS A 69 -1.75 -4.09 -0.46
N TYR A 70 -2.64 -4.36 -1.42
CA TYR A 70 -2.23 -4.78 -2.75
C TYR A 70 -2.91 -3.96 -3.85
N ILE A 71 -2.27 -3.97 -5.01
CA ILE A 71 -2.82 -3.52 -6.28
C ILE A 71 -2.55 -4.60 -7.32
N ALA A 72 -3.54 -4.93 -8.15
CA ALA A 72 -3.40 -5.93 -9.19
C ALA A 72 -4.11 -5.53 -10.48
N ASN A 73 -3.65 -6.06 -11.61
CA ASN A 73 -4.42 -6.02 -12.86
C ASN A 73 -5.37 -7.21 -12.91
N ASN A 74 -6.65 -6.92 -13.12
CA ASN A 74 -7.65 -7.93 -13.46
C ASN A 74 -7.54 -8.33 -14.94
N LEU A 75 -8.15 -9.46 -15.30
CA LEU A 75 -8.17 -9.98 -16.68
C LEU A 75 -8.83 -9.02 -17.68
N ASP A 76 -9.74 -8.17 -17.22
CA ASP A 76 -10.42 -7.15 -18.03
C ASP A 76 -9.58 -5.86 -18.20
N GLY A 77 -8.36 -5.83 -17.67
CA GLY A 77 -7.47 -4.66 -17.67
C GLY A 77 -7.80 -3.62 -16.60
N SER A 78 -8.85 -3.82 -15.79
CA SER A 78 -9.13 -2.96 -14.65
C SER A 78 -8.14 -3.21 -13.52
N LYS A 79 -7.87 -2.20 -12.70
CA LYS A 79 -7.02 -2.33 -11.52
C LYS A 79 -7.86 -2.64 -10.29
N ASP A 80 -7.46 -3.62 -9.50
CA ASP A 80 -8.01 -3.89 -8.17
C ASP A 80 -7.08 -3.29 -7.11
N PHE A 81 -7.65 -2.54 -6.18
CA PHE A 81 -6.95 -1.89 -5.08
C PHE A 81 -7.62 -2.35 -3.79
N ASN A 82 -6.88 -3.07 -2.94
CA ASN A 82 -7.52 -3.72 -1.80
C ASN A 82 -6.58 -3.92 -0.60
N CYS A 83 -7.17 -4.40 0.48
CA CYS A 83 -6.47 -4.85 1.68
C CYS A 83 -5.88 -6.25 1.47
N GLY A 84 -4.82 -6.54 2.19
CA GLY A 84 -4.18 -7.86 2.23
C GLY A 84 -2.99 -7.98 1.29
N LYS A 85 -2.48 -9.21 1.21
CA LYS A 85 -1.41 -9.61 0.31
C LYS A 85 -1.98 -9.93 -1.08
N CYS A 86 -1.09 -9.97 -2.07
CA CYS A 86 -1.44 -10.45 -3.39
C CYS A 86 -2.04 -11.87 -3.31
N PRO A 87 -3.22 -12.11 -3.90
CA PRO A 87 -3.76 -13.46 -4.02
C PRO A 87 -2.81 -14.35 -4.84
N GLU A 88 -2.65 -15.61 -4.43
CA GLU A 88 -1.73 -16.56 -5.09
C GLU A 88 -2.04 -16.73 -6.58
N GLU A 89 -3.33 -16.67 -6.94
CA GLU A 89 -3.84 -16.83 -8.30
C GLU A 89 -3.39 -15.73 -9.28
N ILE A 90 -3.04 -14.54 -8.78
CA ILE A 90 -2.68 -13.36 -9.59
C ILE A 90 -1.32 -12.77 -9.18
N GLN A 91 -0.48 -13.55 -8.50
CA GLN A 91 0.76 -13.08 -7.92
C GLN A 91 1.71 -12.44 -8.94
N THR A 92 1.64 -12.85 -10.21
CA THR A 92 2.47 -12.30 -11.30
C THR A 92 2.01 -10.95 -11.82
N ASN A 93 0.77 -10.53 -11.53
CA ASN A 93 0.17 -9.26 -11.97
C ASN A 93 -0.28 -8.41 -10.78
N CYS A 94 0.42 -8.55 -9.67
CA CYS A 94 0.07 -7.92 -8.40
C CYS A 94 1.31 -7.38 -7.70
N ALA A 95 1.15 -6.24 -7.03
CA ALA A 95 2.14 -5.68 -6.14
C ALA A 95 1.52 -5.44 -4.76
N GLN A 96 2.31 -5.65 -3.71
CA GLN A 96 1.87 -5.47 -2.33
C GLN A 96 2.86 -4.64 -1.52
N CYS A 97 2.36 -4.00 -0.48
CA CYS A 97 3.12 -3.14 0.42
C CYS A 97 2.50 -3.16 1.82
N ASN A 98 3.27 -2.82 2.85
CA ASN A 98 2.80 -2.79 4.25
C ASN A 98 3.45 -1.66 5.09
N ASN A 99 4.25 -0.82 4.46
CA ASN A 99 5.10 0.18 5.11
C ASN A 99 4.38 1.50 5.40
N ASN A 100 3.31 1.83 4.68
CA ASN A 100 2.62 3.12 4.78
C ASN A 100 1.13 2.93 4.45
N PRO A 101 0.18 3.68 5.04
CA PRO A 101 -1.17 3.74 4.50
C PRO A 101 -1.21 4.16 3.03
N LEU A 102 -2.21 3.66 2.29
CA LEU A 102 -2.46 3.99 0.88
C LEU A 102 -1.27 3.70 -0.07
N CYS A 103 -0.37 2.79 0.33
CA CYS A 103 0.86 2.49 -0.40
C CYS A 103 0.64 1.74 -1.73
N ASN A 104 -0.53 1.14 -1.94
CA ASN A 104 -0.87 0.38 -3.14
C ASN A 104 -1.18 1.31 -4.32
N THR A 105 -0.14 1.94 -4.86
CA THR A 105 -0.19 2.89 -5.97
C THR A 105 0.00 2.21 -7.33
N GLU A 106 -0.42 2.86 -8.42
CA GLU A 106 -0.08 2.37 -9.76
C GLU A 106 1.43 2.37 -10.02
N GLU A 107 2.16 3.29 -9.39
CA GLU A 107 3.62 3.32 -9.41
C GLU A 107 4.21 2.07 -8.76
N LEU A 108 3.67 1.61 -7.63
CA LEU A 108 4.07 0.34 -7.00
C LEU A 108 3.86 -0.83 -7.97
N LEU A 109 2.69 -0.91 -8.62
CA LEU A 109 2.40 -1.95 -9.61
C LEU A 109 3.34 -1.87 -10.81
N LYS A 110 3.60 -0.66 -11.31
CA LYS A 110 4.50 -0.47 -12.44
C LYS A 110 5.90 -0.92 -12.07
N ASN A 111 6.40 -0.50 -10.91
CA ASN A 111 7.73 -0.84 -10.42
C ASN A 111 7.88 -2.32 -10.06
N SER A 112 6.81 -3.02 -9.67
CA SER A 112 6.90 -4.46 -9.39
C SER A 112 7.22 -5.29 -10.64
N PHE A 113 6.85 -4.80 -11.81
CA PHE A 113 7.24 -5.41 -13.07
C PHE A 113 8.69 -5.14 -13.44
N TYR A 114 9.49 -4.39 -12.68
CA TYR A 114 10.88 -4.14 -13.04
C TYR A 114 11.81 -4.50 -11.90
N CYS A 115 12.96 -5.04 -12.27
CA CYS A 115 14.01 -5.38 -11.31
C CYS A 115 14.78 -4.13 -10.81
N LEU A 116 14.51 -2.95 -11.36
CA LEU A 116 15.00 -1.64 -10.95
C LEU A 116 13.82 -0.67 -10.89
N GLU A 117 13.91 0.37 -10.06
CA GLU A 117 12.91 1.45 -10.05
C GLU A 117 12.71 2.01 -11.46
N PHE A 118 11.46 2.11 -11.88
CA PHE A 118 11.14 2.62 -13.21
C PHE A 118 11.42 4.12 -13.26
N THR A 119 12.11 4.58 -14.30
CA THR A 119 12.33 6.00 -14.57
C THR A 119 11.76 6.39 -15.92
N GLU A 120 11.44 7.68 -16.13
CA GLU A 120 10.93 8.16 -17.43
C GLU A 120 11.92 7.92 -18.58
N VAL A 121 13.22 7.91 -18.28
CA VAL A 121 14.29 7.56 -19.24
C VAL A 121 14.18 6.10 -19.69
N MET A 122 13.73 5.19 -18.81
CA MET A 122 13.49 3.79 -19.18
C MET A 122 12.28 3.63 -20.11
N GLN A 123 11.34 4.58 -20.08
CA GLN A 123 10.19 4.59 -20.97
C GLN A 123 10.58 4.89 -22.43
N THR A 124 11.60 5.72 -22.64
CA THR A 124 12.06 6.14 -23.97
C THR A 124 13.13 5.22 -24.57
N MET A 125 13.71 4.30 -23.78
CA MET A 125 14.77 3.39 -24.24
C MET A 125 14.30 2.08 -24.93
N MET A 126 12.98 1.80 -24.98
CA MET A 126 12.23 0.78 -25.76
C MET A 126 12.75 -0.69 -25.88
N GLU A 127 11.80 -1.63 -25.95
CA GLU A 127 11.86 -3.08 -26.34
C GLU A 127 12.78 -4.04 -25.55
N GLY A 128 13.78 -3.55 -24.81
CA GLY A 128 14.78 -4.40 -24.14
C GLY A 128 14.55 -4.71 -22.67
N PHE A 129 13.66 -3.98 -21.99
CA PHE A 129 13.41 -4.15 -20.56
C PHE A 129 12.46 -5.31 -20.31
N ILE A 130 12.99 -6.39 -19.74
CA ILE A 130 12.20 -7.56 -19.33
C ILE A 130 11.45 -7.19 -18.06
N GLY A 131 10.12 -7.32 -18.12
CA GLY A 131 9.29 -7.27 -16.94
C GLY A 131 9.58 -8.46 -16.02
N CYS A 132 9.78 -8.25 -14.72
CA CYS A 132 10.01 -9.31 -13.76
C CYS A 132 8.64 -9.88 -13.33
N GLU A 133 8.35 -11.15 -13.68
CA GLU A 133 7.02 -11.75 -13.52
C GLU A 133 6.72 -12.21 -12.09
N SER A 134 7.72 -12.47 -11.24
CA SER A 134 7.46 -12.89 -9.84
C SER A 134 8.63 -12.64 -8.86
N GLN A 135 9.88 -12.70 -9.32
CA GLN A 135 11.08 -12.45 -8.49
C GLN A 135 12.21 -11.81 -9.30
N CYS A 136 12.90 -10.84 -8.70
CA CYS A 136 13.98 -10.09 -9.32
C CYS A 136 15.34 -10.59 -8.83
N TYR A 137 16.11 -11.27 -9.68
CA TYR A 137 17.51 -11.62 -9.40
C TYR A 137 18.45 -10.76 -10.24
N VAL A 138 19.21 -9.85 -9.61
CA VAL A 138 20.22 -9.04 -10.29
C VAL A 138 21.61 -9.62 -10.03
N LYS A 139 22.14 -10.38 -10.99
CA LYS A 139 23.52 -10.87 -10.95
C LYS A 139 24.46 -9.82 -11.54
N ARG A 140 25.32 -9.21 -10.72
CA ARG A 140 26.42 -8.34 -11.20
C ARG A 140 27.61 -9.21 -11.63
N LYS A 141 28.06 -9.07 -12.88
CA LYS A 141 29.42 -9.52 -13.27
C LYS A 141 30.43 -8.43 -12.92
N THR A 142 31.64 -8.86 -12.55
CA THR A 142 32.84 -8.02 -12.32
C THR A 142 33.28 -7.20 -13.54
N SER A 143 32.61 -7.33 -14.68
CA SER A 143 32.87 -6.55 -15.90
C SER A 143 31.55 -6.15 -16.59
N GLY A 144 30.93 -5.06 -16.12
CA GLY A 144 30.15 -4.05 -16.87
C GLY A 144 29.07 -4.41 -17.91
N ARG A 145 28.80 -5.68 -18.24
CA ARG A 145 27.79 -6.10 -19.21
C ARG A 145 26.79 -7.04 -18.55
N SER A 146 25.54 -6.62 -18.46
CA SER A 146 24.40 -7.46 -18.10
C SER A 146 24.07 -8.39 -19.28
N MET A 147 23.91 -9.69 -19.00
CA MET A 147 23.31 -10.66 -19.91
C MET A 147 22.28 -11.49 -19.14
N ARG A 148 21.20 -11.80 -19.85
CA ARG A 148 19.96 -12.46 -19.42
C ARG A 148 20.20 -13.86 -18.82
N GLU A 149 19.63 -14.11 -17.66
CA GLU A 149 19.22 -15.45 -17.22
C GLU A 149 17.78 -15.35 -16.69
N LEU A 150 16.81 -15.75 -17.51
CA LEU A 150 15.49 -16.17 -17.05
C LEU A 150 15.69 -17.58 -16.50
N PHE A 151 15.73 -17.73 -15.17
CA PHE A 151 15.65 -19.05 -14.58
C PHE A 151 14.21 -19.54 -14.74
N LYS A 152 14.03 -20.56 -15.57
CA LYS A 152 12.78 -21.31 -15.73
C LYS A 152 12.50 -22.16 -14.51
#